data_AF-A0A1E5PK85-F1
#
_entry.id   AF-A0A1E5PK85-F1
#
_cell.length_a   1.000
_cell.length_b   1.000
_cell.length_c   1.000
_cell.angle_alpha   90.00
_cell.angle_beta   90.00
_cell.angle_gamma   90.00
#
_symmetry.space_group_name_H-M   'P 1'
#
loop_
_entity.id
_entity.type
_entity.pdbx_description
1 polymer ?
#
loop_
_entity_poly.entity_id
_entity_poly.type
_entity_poly.pdbx_seq_one_letter_code
_entity_poly.pdbx_strand_id
1 'polypeptide(L)'
;MVVAVLVSCLLGFGLILSAVLALSSAIGEDNTSDALENAGFGGGLSDTKEIPDWLRPIILDAVRDYGCAEVTPSLIAAQLYQESTFRVNPPNGGADAQGIAQFIPGTWAEEGVDGNKDGKKDILDPKDAVPSMVSYDCKLADQIRNVPGDVVDNMLAAYNAGAYKVKKHGGIPPYKETRDYVREIRERAEKWSAPMDGKVSGGLAKVVAAAKEALNTPYVLGGECKPPFQGASGCDCSSLVKYAWSKVGENLPRVTYDQVDIGSKVNSVNDLRPGDLIFSGGSASSPDHVAMFIGGGEVIDAPHTGVSVRIKPLSFWKDRILIMKRPDYTEPGSGGTSGTWVTPVADDHIGTGYRVSGSMWSSGYHTGVDFPVGTGMAIRAVGPGTVVTAGWNVAYGYQVVIKHGDDMYSQYAHLSSLAVVAGQKVNGGDRIGYSGATGNVSGPHLHFEIRSGPEYGSDIDPLRYLRSHGVKI
;
A
#
# COMPACT_ATOMS: atom_id res chain seq x y z
N MET A 1 -72.53 38.44 33.43
CA MET A 1 -71.89 39.41 32.51
C MET A 1 -70.67 38.75 31.92
N VAL A 2 -70.63 38.73 30.58
CA VAL A 2 -69.59 38.25 29.64
C VAL A 2 -69.27 36.74 29.63
N VAL A 3 -69.49 36.17 28.44
CA VAL A 3 -69.39 34.77 27.99
C VAL A 3 -68.32 34.73 26.87
N ALA A 4 -67.59 33.61 26.77
CA ALA A 4 -66.57 33.31 25.75
C ALA A 4 -67.16 32.82 24.40
N VAL A 5 -66.33 32.77 23.32
CA VAL A 5 -66.37 31.95 22.06
C VAL A 5 -65.52 32.68 20.98
N LEU A 6 -64.36 32.18 20.51
CA LEU A 6 -64.05 31.20 19.41
C LEU A 6 -64.16 31.74 17.96
N VAL A 7 -63.24 31.32 17.06
CA VAL A 7 -63.44 30.79 15.66
C VAL A 7 -62.10 30.68 14.87
N SER A 8 -62.08 29.81 13.85
CA SER A 8 -60.99 29.00 13.26
C SER A 8 -60.73 29.21 11.74
N CYS A 9 -59.64 28.58 11.22
CA CYS A 9 -59.42 27.96 9.87
C CYS A 9 -59.14 28.75 8.56
N LEU A 10 -58.17 28.26 7.75
CA LEU A 10 -58.14 28.00 6.26
C LEU A 10 -56.67 27.80 5.74
N LEU A 11 -56.22 26.60 5.31
CA LEU A 11 -56.14 26.00 3.94
C LEU A 11 -55.23 26.67 2.88
N GLY A 12 -54.35 25.87 2.22
CA GLY A 12 -54.13 25.97 0.76
C GLY A 12 -52.69 26.04 0.20
N PHE A 13 -52.27 24.98 -0.51
CA PHE A 13 -51.11 24.88 -1.43
C PHE A 13 -51.28 25.73 -2.71
N GLY A 14 -50.18 26.21 -3.31
CA GLY A 14 -50.19 26.79 -4.68
C GLY A 14 -48.80 27.23 -5.21
N LEU A 15 -48.28 26.50 -6.20
CA LEU A 15 -47.13 26.84 -7.06
C LEU A 15 -47.35 28.14 -7.87
N ILE A 16 -46.27 28.82 -8.30
CA ILE A 16 -45.93 29.10 -9.72
C ILE A 16 -44.77 30.13 -9.89
N LEU A 17 -43.81 29.72 -10.74
CA LEU A 17 -42.86 30.41 -11.64
C LEU A 17 -41.97 31.58 -11.17
N SER A 18 -40.67 31.42 -11.44
CA SER A 18 -39.97 32.28 -12.40
C SER A 18 -38.90 31.49 -13.16
N ALA A 19 -39.06 31.42 -14.47
CA ALA A 19 -38.13 30.82 -15.42
C ALA A 19 -37.08 31.87 -15.84
N VAL A 20 -35.82 31.44 -16.02
CA VAL A 20 -34.85 32.15 -16.87
C VAL A 20 -34.27 31.13 -17.84
N LEU A 21 -34.61 31.32 -19.11
CA LEU A 21 -34.02 30.67 -20.28
C LEU A 21 -32.71 31.39 -20.63
N ALA A 22 -31.63 30.63 -20.82
CA ALA A 22 -30.57 30.99 -21.75
C ALA A 22 -30.19 29.74 -22.54
N LEU A 23 -30.58 29.72 -23.83
CA LEU A 23 -30.04 28.80 -24.83
C LEU A 23 -28.69 29.33 -25.31
N SER A 24 -27.69 28.46 -25.42
CA SER A 24 -26.77 28.44 -26.57
C SER A 24 -26.22 27.03 -26.77
N SER A 25 -25.97 26.73 -28.03
CA SER A 25 -25.96 25.44 -28.70
C SER A 25 -24.62 24.70 -28.69
N ALA A 26 -24.72 23.39 -28.90
CA ALA A 26 -23.71 22.33 -28.97
C ALA A 26 -22.45 22.62 -29.80
N ILE A 27 -21.31 22.02 -29.37
CA ILE A 27 -20.36 21.17 -30.12
C ILE A 27 -19.65 20.28 -29.06
N GLY A 28 -19.41 19.01 -29.37
CA GLY A 28 -19.02 17.95 -28.43
C GLY A 28 -17.52 17.82 -28.09
N GLU A 29 -17.20 16.62 -27.55
CA GLU A 29 -15.90 16.10 -27.08
C GLU A 29 -15.48 16.65 -25.69
N ASP A 30 -15.29 15.89 -24.60
CA ASP A 30 -15.17 14.46 -24.34
C ASP A 30 -15.72 14.16 -22.94
N ASN A 31 -16.66 13.21 -22.82
CA ASN A 31 -17.28 12.79 -21.56
C ASN A 31 -16.40 11.74 -20.83
N THR A 32 -15.11 12.01 -20.67
CA THR A 32 -14.18 11.17 -19.90
C THR A 32 -14.06 11.60 -18.43
N SER A 33 -14.78 12.62 -17.98
CA SER A 33 -14.68 13.15 -16.61
C SER A 33 -15.48 12.39 -15.56
N ASP A 34 -16.56 11.71 -15.95
CA ASP A 34 -17.49 11.09 -14.99
C ASP A 34 -17.25 9.57 -14.84
N ALA A 35 -16.49 8.95 -15.76
CA ALA A 35 -16.12 7.54 -15.68
C ALA A 35 -14.93 7.28 -14.73
N LEU A 36 -14.22 8.33 -14.30
CA LEU A 36 -13.05 8.21 -13.43
C LEU A 36 -13.38 8.36 -11.93
N GLU A 37 -14.59 8.76 -11.56
CA GLU A 37 -15.01 8.81 -10.15
C GLU A 37 -15.41 7.43 -9.59
N ASN A 38 -15.61 6.40 -10.43
CA ASN A 38 -16.07 5.07 -10.02
C ASN A 38 -15.08 3.91 -10.32
N ALA A 39 -13.84 4.19 -10.73
CA ALA A 39 -12.86 3.14 -10.99
C ALA A 39 -12.18 2.67 -9.68
N GLY A 40 -12.79 1.65 -9.05
CA GLY A 40 -12.09 0.55 -8.38
C GLY A 40 -11.23 0.86 -7.14
N PHE A 41 -11.77 0.55 -5.95
CA PHE A 41 -10.97 0.22 -4.78
C PHE A 41 -10.00 -0.94 -5.06
N GLY A 42 -8.74 -0.77 -4.64
CA GLY A 42 -7.74 -1.84 -4.52
C GLY A 42 -7.15 -2.32 -5.84
N GLY A 43 -6.01 -3.02 -5.82
CA GLY A 43 -5.69 -3.82 -7.01
C GLY A 43 -4.33 -4.49 -7.09
N GLY A 44 -3.53 -4.55 -6.05
CA GLY A 44 -2.61 -5.65 -5.89
C GLY A 44 -3.40 -6.92 -5.54
N LEU A 45 -2.75 -8.08 -5.61
CA LEU A 45 -3.28 -9.33 -5.07
C LEU A 45 -2.59 -9.60 -3.73
N SER A 46 -3.35 -9.83 -2.67
CA SER A 46 -2.76 -10.13 -1.35
C SER A 46 -2.15 -11.54 -1.32
N ASP A 47 -1.17 -11.77 -0.44
CA ASP A 47 -0.51 -13.07 -0.23
C ASP A 47 -1.37 -14.08 0.57
N THR A 48 -2.70 -13.90 0.57
CA THR A 48 -3.62 -14.81 1.27
C THR A 48 -3.51 -16.23 0.74
N LYS A 49 -3.42 -17.22 1.63
CA LYS A 49 -3.39 -18.66 1.26
C LYS A 49 -4.66 -19.16 0.57
N GLU A 50 -5.72 -18.34 0.54
CA GLU A 50 -6.99 -18.66 -0.14
C GLU A 50 -6.81 -18.71 -1.67
N ILE A 51 -5.85 -17.97 -2.23
CA ILE A 51 -5.54 -18.00 -3.67
C ILE A 51 -4.39 -18.99 -3.91
N PRO A 52 -4.52 -19.97 -4.82
CA PRO A 52 -3.44 -20.90 -5.10
C PRO A 52 -2.19 -20.22 -5.66
N ASP A 53 -1.01 -20.59 -5.17
CA ASP A 53 0.26 -19.96 -5.58
C ASP A 53 0.57 -20.13 -7.07
N TRP A 54 0.10 -21.22 -7.69
CA TRP A 54 0.25 -21.44 -9.13
C TRP A 54 -0.57 -20.46 -9.98
N LEU A 55 -1.68 -19.94 -9.43
CA LEU A 55 -2.62 -19.09 -10.14
C LEU A 55 -2.26 -17.61 -10.03
N ARG A 56 -1.63 -17.18 -8.92
CA ARG A 56 -1.20 -15.79 -8.71
C ARG A 56 -0.40 -15.21 -9.87
N PRO A 57 0.70 -15.82 -10.35
CA PRO A 57 1.47 -15.25 -11.46
C PRO A 57 0.64 -15.13 -12.74
N ILE A 58 -0.25 -16.09 -13.00
CA ILE A 58 -1.14 -16.06 -14.17
C ILE A 58 -2.09 -14.85 -14.09
N ILE A 59 -2.70 -14.59 -12.94
CA ILE A 59 -3.58 -13.43 -12.73
C ILE A 59 -2.81 -12.11 -12.89
N LEU A 60 -1.64 -12.02 -12.26
CA LEU A 60 -0.82 -10.79 -12.32
C LEU A 60 -0.36 -10.50 -13.75
N ASP A 61 0.10 -11.52 -14.48
CA ASP A 61 0.51 -11.40 -15.87
C ASP A 61 -0.69 -11.05 -16.77
N ALA A 62 -1.84 -11.69 -16.57
CA ALA A 62 -3.05 -11.43 -17.34
C ALA A 62 -3.53 -9.98 -17.17
N VAL A 63 -3.61 -9.46 -15.95
CA VAL A 63 -4.03 -8.07 -15.73
C VAL A 63 -3.01 -7.08 -16.26
N ARG A 64 -1.70 -7.37 -16.14
CA ARG A 64 -0.65 -6.53 -16.73
C ARG A 64 -0.79 -6.44 -18.25
N ASP A 65 -1.01 -7.58 -18.91
CA ASP A 65 -0.89 -7.69 -20.36
C ASP A 65 -2.21 -7.41 -21.10
N TYR A 66 -3.37 -7.61 -20.44
CA TYR A 66 -4.71 -7.52 -21.05
C TYR A 66 -5.69 -6.62 -20.29
N GLY A 67 -5.31 -6.07 -19.13
CA GLY A 67 -6.21 -5.33 -18.24
C GLY A 67 -6.56 -3.90 -18.68
N CYS A 68 -7.53 -3.33 -17.99
CA CYS A 68 -8.06 -1.97 -18.14
C CYS A 68 -8.31 -1.37 -16.76
N ALA A 69 -8.73 -0.10 -16.69
CA ALA A 69 -8.89 0.63 -15.43
C ALA A 69 -9.87 -0.02 -14.44
N GLU A 70 -10.88 -0.73 -14.95
CA GLU A 70 -11.92 -1.37 -14.16
C GLU A 70 -11.51 -2.74 -13.59
N VAL A 71 -10.42 -3.33 -14.10
CA VAL A 71 -10.02 -4.71 -13.80
C VAL A 71 -8.76 -4.74 -12.95
N THR A 72 -8.83 -5.44 -11.83
CA THR A 72 -7.70 -5.58 -10.88
C THR A 72 -7.42 -7.06 -10.58
N PRO A 73 -6.17 -7.44 -10.24
CA PRO A 73 -5.79 -8.78 -9.78
C PRO A 73 -6.71 -9.35 -8.70
N SER A 74 -7.08 -8.56 -7.69
CA SER A 74 -7.96 -9.03 -6.62
C SER A 74 -9.39 -9.23 -7.09
N LEU A 75 -9.87 -8.38 -8.02
CA LEU A 75 -11.16 -8.55 -8.68
C LEU A 75 -11.19 -9.83 -9.50
N ILE A 76 -10.17 -10.06 -10.34
CA ILE A 76 -10.06 -11.26 -11.18
C ILE A 76 -9.94 -12.52 -10.34
N ALA A 77 -9.14 -12.50 -9.27
CA ALA A 77 -9.08 -13.63 -8.34
C ALA A 77 -10.45 -13.91 -7.70
N ALA A 78 -11.16 -12.87 -7.26
CA ALA A 78 -12.48 -13.02 -6.66
C ALA A 78 -13.52 -13.56 -7.65
N GLN A 79 -13.45 -13.14 -8.91
CA GLN A 79 -14.31 -13.60 -10.00
C GLN A 79 -14.01 -15.05 -10.38
N LEU A 80 -12.74 -15.42 -10.58
CA LEU A 80 -12.32 -16.82 -10.80
C LEU A 80 -12.74 -17.75 -9.66
N TYR A 81 -12.70 -17.26 -8.41
CA TYR A 81 -13.22 -18.01 -7.27
C TYR A 81 -14.74 -18.20 -7.37
N GLN A 82 -15.48 -17.16 -7.75
CA GLN A 82 -16.94 -17.22 -7.93
C GLN A 82 -17.33 -18.18 -9.05
N GLU A 83 -16.56 -18.20 -10.14
CA GLU A 83 -16.84 -19.05 -11.30
C GLU A 83 -16.58 -20.53 -11.01
N SER A 84 -15.43 -20.87 -10.42
CA SER A 84 -15.01 -22.27 -10.37
C SER A 84 -14.44 -22.71 -9.02
N THR A 85 -14.36 -21.83 -8.02
CA THR A 85 -13.53 -22.04 -6.81
C THR A 85 -12.08 -22.40 -7.17
N PHE A 86 -11.55 -21.77 -8.21
CA PHE A 86 -10.22 -22.01 -8.80
C PHE A 86 -9.99 -23.41 -9.39
N ARG A 87 -11.05 -24.17 -9.65
CA ARG A 87 -10.94 -25.47 -10.31
C ARG A 87 -10.64 -25.25 -11.78
N VAL A 88 -9.58 -25.87 -12.29
CA VAL A 88 -9.20 -25.80 -13.71
C VAL A 88 -10.31 -26.32 -14.62
N ASN A 89 -10.97 -27.41 -14.20
CA ASN A 89 -12.07 -28.03 -14.92
C ASN A 89 -13.19 -28.44 -13.95
N PRO A 90 -14.06 -27.49 -13.52
CA PRO A 90 -15.18 -27.82 -12.66
C PRO A 90 -16.25 -28.60 -13.45
N PRO A 91 -16.99 -29.52 -12.81
CA PRO A 91 -18.06 -30.24 -13.49
C PRO A 91 -19.18 -29.28 -13.92
N ASN A 92 -19.52 -29.32 -15.21
CA ASN A 92 -20.63 -28.66 -15.93
C ASN A 92 -21.30 -27.50 -15.17
N GLY A 93 -20.78 -26.28 -15.35
CA GLY A 93 -21.51 -25.06 -15.01
C GLY A 93 -22.78 -24.89 -15.85
N GLY A 94 -23.62 -23.92 -15.49
CA GLY A 94 -24.80 -23.59 -16.30
C GLY A 94 -24.41 -23.25 -17.75
N ALA A 95 -25.23 -23.67 -18.71
CA ALA A 95 -25.03 -23.42 -20.15
C ALA A 95 -23.72 -23.98 -20.75
N ASP A 96 -23.27 -25.15 -20.28
CA ASP A 96 -22.06 -25.84 -20.75
C ASP A 96 -20.78 -25.01 -20.57
N ALA A 97 -20.73 -24.19 -19.52
CA ALA A 97 -19.56 -23.40 -19.16
C ALA A 97 -18.34 -24.27 -18.81
N GLN A 98 -17.17 -23.88 -19.32
CA GLN A 98 -15.93 -24.66 -19.22
C GLN A 98 -14.78 -23.83 -18.67
N GLY A 99 -13.78 -24.53 -18.13
CA GLY A 99 -12.55 -23.91 -17.65
C GLY A 99 -12.71 -23.16 -16.33
N ILE A 100 -11.59 -22.65 -15.83
CA ILE A 100 -11.51 -21.92 -14.55
C ILE A 100 -12.35 -20.63 -14.55
N ALA A 101 -12.56 -20.03 -15.72
CA ALA A 101 -13.33 -18.80 -15.93
C ALA A 101 -14.78 -19.05 -16.35
N GLN A 102 -15.20 -20.32 -16.48
CA GLN A 102 -16.58 -20.72 -16.85
C GLN A 102 -17.10 -20.02 -18.12
N PHE A 103 -16.27 -19.97 -19.16
CA PHE A 103 -16.72 -19.49 -20.47
C PHE A 103 -17.70 -20.48 -21.10
N ILE A 104 -18.80 -19.96 -21.63
CA ILE A 104 -19.64 -20.74 -22.56
C ILE A 104 -18.94 -20.83 -23.93
N PRO A 105 -19.12 -21.92 -24.71
CA PRO A 105 -18.38 -22.12 -25.96
C PRO A 105 -18.55 -21.00 -26.99
N GLY A 106 -19.74 -20.40 -27.08
CA GLY A 106 -20.01 -19.28 -28.00
C GLY A 106 -19.17 -18.05 -27.69
N THR A 107 -19.11 -17.66 -26.41
CA THR A 107 -18.27 -16.54 -25.95
C THR A 107 -16.79 -16.86 -26.11
N TRP A 108 -16.36 -18.08 -25.80
CA TRP A 108 -14.96 -18.48 -26.01
C TRP A 108 -14.51 -18.36 -27.46
N ALA A 109 -15.38 -18.73 -28.41
CA ALA A 109 -15.07 -18.63 -29.83
C ALA A 109 -14.77 -17.19 -30.28
N GLU A 110 -15.42 -16.20 -29.65
CA GLU A 110 -15.26 -14.78 -29.97
C GLU A 110 -14.15 -14.11 -29.14
N GLU A 111 -14.04 -14.47 -27.86
CA GLU A 111 -13.25 -13.71 -26.86
C GLU A 111 -11.99 -14.44 -26.40
N GLY A 112 -11.84 -15.73 -26.71
CA GLY A 112 -10.69 -16.51 -26.30
C GLY A 112 -9.38 -15.94 -26.88
N VAL A 113 -8.36 -15.81 -26.03
CA VAL A 113 -7.00 -15.40 -26.41
C VAL A 113 -6.01 -16.52 -26.13
N ASP A 114 -4.95 -16.59 -26.95
CA ASP A 114 -3.76 -17.44 -26.69
C ASP A 114 -2.85 -16.64 -25.75
N GLY A 115 -3.07 -16.82 -24.46
CA GLY A 115 -2.46 -16.00 -23.41
C GLY A 115 -1.02 -16.41 -23.14
N ASN A 116 -0.71 -17.71 -23.26
CA ASN A 116 0.62 -18.25 -23.07
C ASN A 116 1.49 -18.24 -24.35
N LYS A 117 0.88 -17.92 -25.51
CA LYS A 117 1.50 -17.86 -26.84
C LYS A 117 2.05 -19.19 -27.33
N ASP A 118 1.38 -20.29 -26.99
CA ASP A 118 1.74 -21.64 -27.43
C ASP A 118 1.14 -22.02 -28.80
N GLY A 119 0.35 -21.12 -29.41
CA GLY A 119 -0.29 -21.29 -30.70
C GLY A 119 -1.68 -21.91 -30.63
N LYS A 120 -2.24 -22.13 -29.43
CA LYS A 120 -3.58 -22.65 -29.21
C LYS A 120 -4.39 -21.71 -28.31
N LYS A 121 -5.71 -21.77 -28.45
CA LYS A 121 -6.66 -21.14 -27.53
C LYS A 121 -7.41 -22.25 -26.82
N ASP A 122 -6.89 -22.69 -25.68
CA ASP A 122 -7.48 -23.77 -24.89
C ASP A 122 -8.32 -23.23 -23.72
N ILE A 123 -9.63 -23.41 -23.79
CA ILE A 123 -10.57 -23.00 -22.74
C ILE A 123 -10.30 -23.67 -21.38
N LEU A 124 -9.61 -24.82 -21.39
CA LEU A 124 -9.26 -25.57 -20.19
C LEU A 124 -7.86 -25.23 -19.65
N ASP A 125 -7.01 -24.50 -20.39
CA ASP A 125 -5.74 -23.99 -19.87
C ASP A 125 -5.98 -22.67 -19.12
N PRO A 126 -5.71 -22.60 -17.80
CA PRO A 126 -5.80 -21.35 -17.06
C PRO A 126 -4.96 -20.21 -17.66
N LYS A 127 -3.87 -20.53 -18.36
CA LYS A 127 -3.02 -19.51 -18.98
C LYS A 127 -3.62 -18.88 -20.24
N ASP A 128 -4.68 -19.45 -20.80
CA ASP A 128 -5.49 -18.85 -21.86
C ASP A 128 -6.80 -18.31 -21.30
N ALA A 129 -7.46 -19.09 -20.42
CA ALA A 129 -8.75 -18.73 -19.85
C ALA A 129 -8.69 -17.47 -18.98
N VAL A 130 -7.64 -17.28 -18.17
CA VAL A 130 -7.53 -16.11 -17.28
C VAL A 130 -7.26 -14.82 -18.09
N PRO A 131 -6.29 -14.76 -19.02
CA PRO A 131 -6.17 -13.62 -19.94
C PRO A 131 -7.42 -13.33 -20.74
N SER A 132 -8.15 -14.37 -21.18
CA SER A 132 -9.42 -14.20 -21.90
C SER A 132 -10.48 -13.55 -21.02
N MET A 133 -10.60 -13.95 -19.75
CA MET A 133 -11.50 -13.31 -18.77
C MET A 133 -11.16 -11.83 -18.61
N VAL A 134 -9.89 -11.49 -18.37
CA VAL A 134 -9.43 -10.11 -18.22
C VAL A 134 -9.79 -9.26 -19.45
N SER A 135 -9.44 -9.75 -20.64
CA SER A 135 -9.72 -9.05 -21.89
C SER A 135 -11.23 -8.88 -22.13
N TYR A 136 -12.03 -9.90 -21.79
CA TYR A 136 -13.47 -9.87 -21.97
C TYR A 136 -14.15 -8.94 -20.97
N ASP A 137 -13.75 -8.94 -19.70
CA ASP A 137 -14.22 -7.98 -18.69
C ASP A 137 -13.97 -6.54 -19.14
N CYS A 138 -12.80 -6.24 -19.70
CA CYS A 138 -12.52 -4.92 -20.26
C CYS A 138 -13.43 -4.54 -21.44
N LYS A 139 -13.72 -5.49 -22.32
CA LYS A 139 -14.68 -5.31 -23.41
C LYS A 139 -16.10 -5.06 -22.87
N LEU A 140 -16.50 -5.78 -21.83
CA LEU A 140 -17.78 -5.60 -21.17
C LEU A 140 -17.88 -4.22 -20.52
N ALA A 141 -16.88 -3.82 -19.74
CA ALA A 141 -16.78 -2.50 -19.12
C ALA A 141 -16.95 -1.37 -20.14
N ASP A 142 -16.29 -1.47 -21.30
CA ASP A 142 -16.47 -0.52 -22.39
C ASP A 142 -17.90 -0.52 -22.94
N GLN A 143 -18.46 -1.71 -23.20
CA GLN A 143 -19.82 -1.85 -23.71
C GLN A 143 -20.89 -1.28 -22.78
N ILE A 144 -20.69 -1.35 -21.45
CA ILE A 144 -21.66 -0.91 -20.45
C ILE A 144 -21.32 0.44 -19.81
N ARG A 145 -20.27 1.13 -20.25
CA ARG A 145 -19.76 2.37 -19.63
C ARG A 145 -20.80 3.47 -19.48
N ASN A 146 -21.76 3.54 -20.40
CA ASN A 146 -22.86 4.51 -20.40
C ASN A 146 -24.12 4.04 -19.65
N VAL A 147 -24.11 2.84 -19.09
CA VAL A 147 -25.20 2.34 -18.25
C VAL A 147 -25.06 2.95 -16.86
N PRO A 148 -26.12 3.53 -16.28
CA PRO A 148 -26.05 4.11 -14.93
C PRO A 148 -25.54 3.13 -13.87
N GLY A 149 -24.77 3.65 -12.90
CA GLY A 149 -24.19 2.87 -11.79
C GLY A 149 -22.68 2.74 -11.86
N ASP A 150 -22.11 1.96 -10.93
CA ASP A 150 -20.68 1.63 -10.92
C ASP A 150 -20.34 0.74 -12.12
N VAL A 151 -19.29 1.11 -12.87
CA VAL A 151 -18.90 0.43 -14.11
C VAL A 151 -18.40 -0.98 -13.82
N VAL A 152 -17.69 -1.19 -12.70
CA VAL A 152 -17.19 -2.51 -12.29
C VAL A 152 -18.36 -3.42 -11.92
N ASP A 153 -19.33 -2.91 -11.17
CA ASP A 153 -20.52 -3.67 -10.79
C ASP A 153 -21.36 -4.06 -12.02
N ASN A 154 -21.52 -3.12 -12.98
CA ASN A 154 -22.23 -3.38 -14.23
C ASN A 154 -21.46 -4.34 -15.15
N MET A 155 -20.13 -4.29 -15.16
CA MET A 155 -19.25 -5.23 -15.88
C MET A 155 -19.39 -6.65 -15.34
N LEU A 156 -19.29 -6.84 -14.01
CA LEU A 156 -19.51 -8.13 -13.36
C LEU A 156 -20.91 -8.68 -13.63
N ALA A 157 -21.93 -7.81 -13.57
CA ALA A 157 -23.30 -8.18 -13.92
C ALA A 157 -23.42 -8.57 -15.41
N ALA A 158 -22.65 -7.94 -16.29
CA ALA A 158 -22.64 -8.25 -17.71
C ALA A 158 -21.94 -9.58 -18.00
N TYR A 159 -20.90 -9.95 -17.24
CA TYR A 159 -20.24 -11.25 -17.33
C TYR A 159 -21.22 -12.36 -16.96
N ASN A 160 -21.93 -12.23 -15.83
CA ASN A 160 -22.88 -13.23 -15.35
C ASN A 160 -24.20 -13.30 -16.16
N ALA A 161 -24.82 -12.15 -16.46
CA ALA A 161 -26.17 -12.10 -17.03
C ALA A 161 -26.21 -11.73 -18.52
N GLY A 162 -25.11 -11.23 -19.08
CA GLY A 162 -24.99 -10.69 -20.43
C GLY A 162 -25.23 -9.18 -20.49
N ALA A 163 -24.37 -8.46 -21.22
CA ALA A 163 -24.40 -6.99 -21.36
C ALA A 163 -25.75 -6.45 -21.85
N TYR A 164 -26.47 -7.19 -22.71
CA TYR A 164 -27.82 -6.79 -23.16
C TYR A 164 -28.80 -6.63 -22.00
N LYS A 165 -28.77 -7.52 -21.00
CA LYS A 165 -29.69 -7.46 -19.86
C LYS A 165 -29.34 -6.28 -18.94
N VAL A 166 -28.05 -6.02 -18.73
CA VAL A 166 -27.56 -4.85 -17.99
C VAL A 166 -28.04 -3.56 -18.65
N LYS A 167 -27.87 -3.43 -19.97
CA LYS A 167 -28.38 -2.29 -20.76
C LYS A 167 -29.90 -2.13 -20.68
N LYS A 168 -30.63 -3.24 -20.82
CA LYS A 168 -32.10 -3.25 -20.75
C LYS A 168 -32.63 -2.79 -19.39
N HIS A 169 -31.93 -3.14 -18.31
CA HIS A 169 -32.33 -2.78 -16.94
C HIS A 169 -31.73 -1.46 -16.45
N GLY A 170 -30.82 -0.84 -17.20
CA GLY A 170 -30.17 0.40 -16.80
C GLY A 170 -29.23 0.25 -15.61
N GLY A 171 -28.65 -0.95 -15.43
CA GLY A 171 -27.76 -1.29 -14.32
C GLY A 171 -27.81 -2.80 -14.02
N ILE A 172 -27.39 -3.20 -12.81
CA ILE A 172 -27.46 -4.59 -12.34
C ILE A 172 -28.90 -5.14 -12.46
N PRO A 173 -29.16 -6.17 -13.28
CA PRO A 173 -30.49 -6.74 -13.44
C PRO A 173 -31.06 -7.25 -12.10
N PRO A 174 -32.39 -7.23 -11.90
CA PRO A 174 -33.03 -7.65 -10.65
C PRO A 174 -33.08 -9.19 -10.48
N TYR A 175 -32.06 -9.90 -10.95
CA TYR A 175 -31.89 -11.33 -10.73
C TYR A 175 -31.08 -11.54 -9.45
N LYS A 176 -31.60 -12.35 -8.53
CA LYS A 176 -30.93 -12.62 -7.25
C LYS A 176 -29.51 -13.12 -7.46
N GLU A 177 -29.33 -14.05 -8.38
CA GLU A 177 -28.03 -14.62 -8.75
C GLU A 177 -27.02 -13.56 -9.17
N THR A 178 -27.37 -12.66 -10.11
CA THR A 178 -26.48 -11.60 -10.59
C THR A 178 -26.14 -10.58 -9.50
N ARG A 179 -27.11 -10.24 -8.64
CA ARG A 179 -26.86 -9.30 -7.52
C ARG A 179 -25.95 -9.91 -6.46
N ASP A 180 -26.10 -11.20 -6.18
CA ASP A 180 -25.23 -11.95 -5.27
C ASP A 180 -23.83 -12.09 -5.86
N TYR A 181 -23.72 -12.40 -7.15
CA TYR A 181 -22.47 -12.49 -7.90
C TYR A 181 -21.63 -11.21 -7.77
N VAL A 182 -22.24 -10.05 -8.07
CA VAL A 182 -21.55 -8.74 -7.94
C VAL A 182 -21.11 -8.52 -6.49
N ARG A 183 -22.02 -8.65 -5.51
CA ARG A 183 -21.72 -8.37 -4.10
C ARG A 183 -20.58 -9.26 -3.57
N GLU A 184 -20.66 -10.57 -3.79
CA GLU A 184 -19.69 -11.53 -3.25
C GLU A 184 -18.30 -11.34 -3.87
N ILE A 185 -18.24 -11.00 -5.17
CA ILE A 185 -16.97 -10.69 -5.83
C ILE A 185 -16.39 -9.40 -5.26
N ARG A 186 -17.19 -8.35 -5.05
CA ARG A 186 -16.69 -7.07 -4.54
C ARG A 186 -16.17 -7.18 -3.11
N GLU A 187 -16.92 -7.83 -2.22
CA GLU A 187 -16.49 -8.10 -0.84
C GLU A 187 -15.19 -8.92 -0.78
N ARG A 188 -15.07 -9.93 -1.65
CA ARG A 188 -13.88 -10.79 -1.71
C ARG A 188 -12.69 -10.10 -2.34
N ALA A 189 -12.90 -9.32 -3.41
CA ALA A 189 -11.89 -8.52 -4.07
C ALA A 189 -11.30 -7.47 -3.12
N GLU A 190 -12.12 -6.89 -2.24
CA GLU A 190 -11.66 -5.99 -1.18
C GLU A 190 -10.75 -6.74 -0.19
N LYS A 191 -11.20 -7.91 0.34
CA LYS A 191 -10.41 -8.74 1.26
C LYS A 191 -9.10 -9.22 0.65
N TRP A 192 -9.09 -9.49 -0.65
CA TRP A 192 -7.92 -10.00 -1.37
C TRP A 192 -7.13 -8.91 -2.07
N SER A 193 -7.54 -7.64 -1.92
CA SER A 193 -6.79 -6.51 -2.47
C SER A 193 -5.50 -6.31 -1.68
N ALA A 194 -4.41 -6.15 -2.43
CA ALA A 194 -3.24 -5.41 -2.00
C ALA A 194 -3.22 -4.06 -2.76
N PRO A 195 -2.27 -3.15 -2.50
CA PRO A 195 -2.08 -1.97 -3.34
C PRO A 195 -1.25 -2.27 -4.61
N MET A 196 -1.54 -1.59 -5.73
CA MET A 196 -1.19 -2.00 -7.11
C MET A 196 0.28 -1.82 -7.58
N ASP A 197 1.21 -1.50 -6.69
CA ASP A 197 2.62 -1.26 -7.02
C ASP A 197 3.60 -2.14 -6.22
N GLY A 198 3.14 -3.29 -5.71
CA GLY A 198 4.07 -4.32 -5.22
C GLY A 198 4.81 -3.96 -3.93
N LYS A 199 4.32 -2.97 -3.19
CA LYS A 199 4.46 -2.80 -1.73
C LYS A 199 3.71 -1.55 -1.28
N VAL A 200 2.53 -1.75 -0.73
CA VAL A 200 2.12 -0.94 0.42
C VAL A 200 1.64 -1.92 1.49
N SER A 201 2.61 -2.49 2.20
CA SER A 201 2.41 -3.12 3.49
C SER A 201 3.10 -2.24 4.53
N GLY A 202 2.41 -1.92 5.62
CA GLY A 202 2.97 -1.12 6.70
C GLY A 202 2.63 0.37 6.63
N GLY A 203 3.61 1.21 6.94
CA GLY A 203 3.52 2.65 7.16
C GLY A 203 3.29 3.52 5.92
N LEU A 204 3.72 3.17 4.70
CA LEU A 204 3.44 3.94 3.49
C LEU A 204 1.93 4.07 3.24
N ALA A 205 1.13 3.05 3.61
CA ALA A 205 -0.33 3.16 3.62
C ALA A 205 -0.81 4.23 4.59
N LYS A 206 -0.18 4.34 5.78
CA LYS A 206 -0.49 5.38 6.77
C LYS A 206 -0.10 6.77 6.25
N VAL A 207 1.00 6.88 5.52
CA VAL A 207 1.43 8.14 4.87
C VAL A 207 0.38 8.58 3.85
N VAL A 208 0.00 7.70 2.92
CA VAL A 208 -1.02 8.00 1.90
C VAL A 208 -2.37 8.31 2.53
N ALA A 209 -2.82 7.50 3.50
CA ALA A 209 -4.09 7.72 4.20
C ALA A 209 -4.12 9.06 4.92
N ALA A 210 -3.03 9.46 5.57
CA ALA A 210 -2.93 10.74 6.26
C ALA A 210 -2.93 11.93 5.31
N ALA A 211 -2.29 11.81 4.14
CA ALA A 211 -2.42 12.84 3.11
C ALA A 211 -3.87 12.97 2.63
N LYS A 212 -4.56 11.83 2.41
CA LYS A 212 -5.98 11.82 2.01
C LYS A 212 -6.92 12.36 3.09
N GLU A 213 -6.57 12.25 4.37
CA GLU A 213 -7.34 12.85 5.48
C GLU A 213 -7.47 14.38 5.34
N ALA A 214 -6.47 15.03 4.73
CA ALA A 214 -6.46 16.47 4.51
C ALA A 214 -7.24 16.91 3.25
N LEU A 215 -7.84 15.99 2.48
CA LEU A 215 -8.59 16.35 1.27
C LEU A 215 -9.66 17.41 1.55
N ASN A 216 -9.84 18.32 0.58
CA ASN A 216 -10.77 19.44 0.66
C ASN A 216 -10.42 20.51 1.72
N THR A 217 -9.32 20.34 2.46
CA THR A 217 -8.79 21.39 3.36
C THR A 217 -8.35 22.61 2.55
N PRO A 218 -8.83 23.82 2.86
CA PRO A 218 -8.37 25.04 2.19
C PRO A 218 -6.87 25.27 2.37
N TYR A 219 -6.19 25.72 1.31
CA TYR A 219 -4.79 26.09 1.40
C TYR A 219 -4.57 27.25 2.37
N VAL A 220 -3.59 27.11 3.27
CA VAL A 220 -3.15 28.13 4.21
C VAL A 220 -1.64 28.23 4.15
N LEU A 221 -1.12 29.33 3.58
CA LEU A 221 0.32 29.59 3.53
C LEU A 221 0.88 29.64 4.97
N GLY A 222 1.87 28.79 5.26
CA GLY A 222 2.45 28.67 6.60
C GLY A 222 1.71 27.71 7.53
N GLY A 223 0.58 27.13 7.10
CA GLY A 223 -0.25 26.24 7.92
C GLY A 223 0.46 24.94 8.32
N GLU A 224 0.08 24.35 9.45
CA GLU A 224 0.75 23.16 10.00
C GLU A 224 0.28 21.83 9.42
N CYS A 225 -0.83 21.84 8.66
CA CYS A 225 -1.55 20.67 8.17
C CYS A 225 -1.81 19.62 9.26
N LYS A 226 -2.60 19.97 10.27
CA LYS A 226 -2.95 19.07 11.38
C LYS A 226 -4.46 19.04 11.59
N PRO A 227 -5.05 17.89 11.97
CA PRO A 227 -6.45 17.84 12.39
C PRO A 227 -6.73 18.90 13.47
N PRO A 228 -7.84 19.65 13.39
CA PRO A 228 -8.99 19.46 12.51
C PRO A 228 -8.90 20.14 11.12
N PHE A 229 -7.71 20.55 10.68
CA PHE A 229 -7.44 21.18 9.37
C PHE A 229 -8.13 22.54 9.15
N GLN A 230 -8.22 23.33 10.21
CA GLN A 230 -8.89 24.64 10.21
C GLN A 230 -7.95 25.75 10.70
N GLY A 231 -8.12 26.96 10.18
CA GLY A 231 -7.32 28.12 10.58
C GLY A 231 -5.82 27.89 10.38
N ALA A 232 -5.02 28.17 11.41
CA ALA A 232 -3.57 27.94 11.39
C ALA A 232 -3.17 26.46 11.19
N SER A 233 -4.09 25.52 11.43
CA SER A 233 -3.89 24.09 11.20
C SER A 233 -4.22 23.63 9.77
N GLY A 234 -4.61 24.55 8.87
CA GLY A 234 -4.76 24.28 7.44
C GLY A 234 -3.43 23.88 6.78
N CYS A 235 -3.47 23.49 5.51
CA CYS A 235 -2.32 22.90 4.82
C CYS A 235 -1.70 23.86 3.80
N ASP A 236 -0.37 23.87 3.71
CA ASP A 236 0.34 24.27 2.50
C ASP A 236 1.08 23.05 1.92
N CYS A 237 1.73 23.25 0.77
CA CYS A 237 2.33 22.16 0.00
C CYS A 237 3.30 21.32 0.83
N SER A 238 4.22 21.98 1.54
CA SER A 238 5.26 21.32 2.33
C SER A 238 4.75 20.80 3.67
N SER A 239 3.75 21.45 4.29
CA SER A 239 3.15 20.93 5.52
C SER A 239 2.26 19.71 5.30
N LEU A 240 1.59 19.59 4.15
CA LEU A 240 0.82 18.40 3.77
C LEU A 240 1.70 17.15 3.73
N VAL A 241 2.80 17.20 2.98
CA VAL A 241 3.69 16.04 2.85
C VAL A 241 4.43 15.75 4.16
N LYS A 242 4.80 16.78 4.92
CA LYS A 242 5.37 16.63 6.27
C LYS A 242 4.38 15.95 7.23
N TYR A 243 3.12 16.35 7.23
CA TYR A 243 2.08 15.73 8.05
C TYR A 243 1.91 14.25 7.72
N ALA A 244 1.80 13.93 6.43
CA ALA A 244 1.64 12.57 5.95
C ALA A 244 2.79 11.65 6.44
N TRP A 245 4.03 12.08 6.21
CA TRP A 245 5.23 11.33 6.59
C TRP A 245 5.45 11.24 8.10
N SER A 246 4.94 12.19 8.88
CA SER A 246 5.01 12.14 10.35
C SER A 246 4.30 10.91 10.94
N LYS A 247 3.31 10.33 10.24
CA LYS A 247 2.54 9.16 10.73
C LYS A 247 3.34 7.87 10.78
N VAL A 248 4.52 7.86 10.15
CA VAL A 248 5.45 6.75 10.21
C VAL A 248 6.75 7.11 10.95
N GLY A 249 6.76 8.25 11.65
CA GLY A 249 7.91 8.71 12.42
C GLY A 249 8.95 9.47 11.58
N GLU A 250 8.70 9.69 10.28
CA GLU A 250 9.60 10.47 9.44
C GLU A 250 9.31 11.97 9.59
N ASN A 251 10.32 12.74 9.98
CA ASN A 251 10.18 14.17 10.24
C ASN A 251 10.77 14.98 9.08
N LEU A 252 9.98 15.20 8.04
CA LEU A 252 10.44 15.99 6.89
C LEU A 252 10.68 17.46 7.24
N PRO A 253 11.62 18.16 6.59
CA PRO A 253 11.80 19.61 6.76
C PRO A 253 10.50 20.39 6.52
N ARG A 254 10.39 21.59 7.12
CA ARG A 254 9.16 22.40 7.04
C ARG A 254 8.95 23.01 5.67
N VAL A 255 10.01 23.38 4.96
CA VAL A 255 9.94 24.16 3.72
C VAL A 255 10.30 23.31 2.51
N THR A 256 9.67 23.61 1.38
CA THR A 256 9.84 22.90 0.09
C THR A 256 11.31 22.83 -0.34
N TYR A 257 12.05 23.92 -0.16
CA TYR A 257 13.46 24.01 -0.55
C TYR A 257 14.37 23.04 0.21
N ASP A 258 14.06 22.72 1.46
CA ASP A 258 14.82 21.73 2.24
C ASP A 258 14.33 20.30 1.96
N GLN A 259 13.05 20.14 1.59
CA GLN A 259 12.47 18.84 1.27
C GLN A 259 13.05 18.25 -0.02
N VAL A 260 13.56 19.06 -0.96
CA VAL A 260 14.17 18.55 -2.20
C VAL A 260 15.47 17.79 -1.95
N ASP A 261 16.14 18.08 -0.83
CA ASP A 261 17.41 17.48 -0.46
C ASP A 261 17.26 16.15 0.31
N ILE A 262 16.03 15.77 0.69
CA ILE A 262 15.81 14.53 1.44
C ILE A 262 15.89 13.31 0.52
N GLY A 263 16.48 12.23 1.04
CA GLY A 263 16.46 10.93 0.39
C GLY A 263 17.00 10.87 -1.03
N SER A 264 16.60 9.82 -1.74
CA SER A 264 17.17 9.46 -3.03
C SER A 264 16.41 10.08 -4.21
N LYS A 265 17.10 10.33 -5.32
CA LYS A 265 16.46 10.82 -6.56
C LYS A 265 15.72 9.67 -7.25
N VAL A 266 14.49 9.92 -7.69
CA VAL A 266 13.73 9.03 -8.56
C VAL A 266 13.94 9.47 -10.01
N ASN A 267 14.46 8.58 -10.86
CA ASN A 267 14.95 8.96 -12.19
C ASN A 267 13.87 8.92 -13.28
N SER A 268 12.82 8.13 -13.09
CA SER A 268 11.72 8.00 -14.04
C SER A 268 10.37 8.08 -13.33
N VAL A 269 9.37 8.62 -14.01
CA VAL A 269 7.97 8.61 -13.55
C VAL A 269 7.43 7.18 -13.40
N ASN A 270 8.00 6.23 -14.13
CA ASN A 270 7.65 4.81 -14.02
C ASN A 270 8.24 4.17 -12.76
N ASP A 271 9.23 4.80 -12.13
CA ASP A 271 9.85 4.31 -10.89
C ASP A 271 9.16 4.87 -9.64
N LEU A 272 8.15 5.74 -9.80
CA LEU A 272 7.43 6.37 -8.71
C LEU A 272 6.73 5.32 -7.83
N ARG A 273 6.81 5.53 -6.52
CA ARG A 273 6.18 4.73 -5.48
C ARG A 273 5.37 5.62 -4.54
N PRO A 274 4.32 5.11 -3.88
CA PRO A 274 3.50 5.90 -2.97
C PRO A 274 4.38 6.49 -1.86
N GLY A 275 4.21 7.79 -1.61
CA GLY A 275 5.05 8.56 -0.71
C GLY A 275 6.18 9.33 -1.39
N ASP A 276 6.56 8.99 -2.63
CA ASP A 276 7.56 9.76 -3.39
C ASP A 276 7.07 11.20 -3.59
N LEU A 277 7.98 12.15 -3.43
CA LEU A 277 7.73 13.58 -3.56
C LEU A 277 7.99 14.05 -4.99
N ILE A 278 7.08 14.87 -5.49
CA ILE A 278 7.13 15.50 -6.81
C ILE A 278 7.30 17.00 -6.59
N PHE A 279 8.42 17.55 -7.06
CA PHE A 279 8.71 18.98 -6.97
C PHE A 279 8.48 19.68 -8.30
N SER A 280 7.86 20.86 -8.25
CA SER A 280 7.55 21.68 -9.44
C SER A 280 7.63 23.17 -9.12
N GLY A 281 7.68 24.02 -10.15
CA GLY A 281 7.87 25.47 -10.01
C GLY A 281 9.29 25.85 -9.55
N GLY A 282 9.73 27.07 -9.84
CA GLY A 282 11.09 27.50 -9.52
C GLY A 282 12.17 26.72 -10.29
N SER A 283 13.15 26.17 -9.57
CA SER A 283 14.28 25.40 -10.13
C SER A 283 14.46 24.06 -9.44
N ALA A 284 15.17 23.12 -10.06
CA ALA A 284 15.40 21.79 -9.48
C ALA A 284 16.17 21.82 -8.14
N SER A 285 16.97 22.87 -7.88
CA SER A 285 17.69 23.08 -6.61
C SER A 285 16.94 23.95 -5.60
N SER A 286 15.86 24.61 -6.02
CA SER A 286 15.02 25.46 -5.17
C SER A 286 13.62 25.50 -5.77
N PRO A 287 12.82 24.44 -5.54
CA PRO A 287 11.48 24.33 -6.10
C PRO A 287 10.45 25.08 -5.27
N ASP A 288 9.45 25.65 -5.93
CA ASP A 288 8.40 26.44 -5.27
C ASP A 288 7.30 25.56 -4.66
N HIS A 289 7.07 24.37 -5.23
CA HIS A 289 5.95 23.48 -4.88
C HIS A 289 6.38 22.03 -4.71
N VAL A 290 5.67 21.33 -3.82
CA VAL A 290 5.82 19.90 -3.56
C VAL A 290 4.45 19.23 -3.49
N ALA A 291 4.37 18.07 -4.13
CA ALA A 291 3.24 17.16 -4.12
C ALA A 291 3.73 15.74 -3.78
N MET A 292 2.81 14.82 -3.53
CA MET A 292 3.16 13.44 -3.19
C MET A 292 2.43 12.46 -4.10
N PHE A 293 3.17 11.55 -4.74
CA PHE A 293 2.60 10.44 -5.47
C PHE A 293 1.95 9.46 -4.49
N ILE A 294 0.71 9.04 -4.75
CA ILE A 294 -0.09 8.23 -3.82
C ILE A 294 -0.44 6.84 -4.38
N GLY A 295 0.19 6.44 -5.49
CA GLY A 295 -0.09 5.19 -6.20
C GLY A 295 -1.20 5.35 -7.25
N GLY A 296 -1.42 4.32 -8.07
CA GLY A 296 -2.52 4.30 -9.05
C GLY A 296 -2.46 5.40 -10.12
N GLY A 297 -1.28 6.01 -10.33
CA GLY A 297 -1.17 7.16 -11.24
C GLY A 297 -1.74 8.46 -10.66
N GLU A 298 -1.91 8.56 -9.35
CA GLU A 298 -2.46 9.75 -8.67
C GLU A 298 -1.41 10.51 -7.85
N VAL A 299 -1.59 11.82 -7.73
CA VAL A 299 -0.72 12.72 -6.97
C VAL A 299 -1.58 13.69 -6.16
N ILE A 300 -1.29 13.80 -4.86
CA ILE A 300 -1.99 14.71 -3.94
C ILE A 300 -1.16 15.97 -3.67
N ASP A 301 -1.79 17.14 -3.66
CA ASP A 301 -1.13 18.41 -3.37
C ASP A 301 -2.01 19.41 -2.61
N ALA A 302 -1.36 20.33 -1.89
CA ALA A 302 -1.98 21.55 -1.35
C ALA A 302 -1.49 22.73 -2.22
N PRO A 303 -2.22 23.12 -3.27
CA PRO A 303 -1.66 23.84 -4.42
C PRO A 303 -1.28 25.30 -4.14
N HIS A 304 -2.23 26.13 -3.74
CA HIS A 304 -2.05 27.57 -3.48
C HIS A 304 -3.32 28.17 -2.87
N THR A 305 -3.21 29.40 -2.37
CA THR A 305 -4.33 30.17 -1.81
C THR A 305 -5.53 30.17 -2.74
N GLY A 306 -6.71 29.94 -2.17
CA GLY A 306 -7.98 29.87 -2.90
C GLY A 306 -8.34 28.50 -3.45
N VAL A 307 -7.48 27.49 -3.28
CA VAL A 307 -7.75 26.11 -3.70
C VAL A 307 -7.49 25.16 -2.54
N SER A 308 -8.32 24.13 -2.40
CA SER A 308 -8.16 23.11 -1.37
C SER A 308 -7.17 22.01 -1.77
N VAL A 309 -6.69 21.26 -0.77
CA VAL A 309 -5.98 20.00 -0.96
C VAL A 309 -6.78 19.10 -1.89
N ARG A 310 -6.12 18.56 -2.91
CA ARG A 310 -6.76 17.85 -4.01
C ARG A 310 -5.87 16.74 -4.54
N ILE A 311 -6.47 15.84 -5.30
CA ILE A 311 -5.76 14.84 -6.10
C ILE A 311 -5.83 15.26 -7.57
N LYS A 312 -4.71 15.07 -8.28
CA LYS A 312 -4.61 15.20 -9.73
C LYS A 312 -3.92 13.97 -10.31
N PRO A 313 -4.28 13.55 -11.53
CA PRO A 313 -3.61 12.43 -12.17
C PRO A 313 -2.14 12.79 -12.44
N LEU A 314 -1.23 11.81 -12.41
CA LEU A 314 0.19 11.98 -12.69
C LEU A 314 0.43 12.62 -14.06
N SER A 315 -0.46 12.38 -15.02
CA SER A 315 -0.43 13.05 -16.34
C SER A 315 -0.47 14.58 -16.24
N PHE A 316 -1.18 15.15 -15.27
CA PHE A 316 -1.19 16.60 -15.01
C PHE A 316 0.18 17.12 -14.56
N TRP A 317 0.97 16.26 -13.90
CA TRP A 317 2.26 16.61 -13.32
C TRP A 317 3.45 16.38 -14.24
N LYS A 318 3.35 15.48 -15.23
CA LYS A 318 4.49 15.06 -16.08
C LYS A 318 5.32 16.24 -16.62
N ASP A 319 4.67 17.25 -17.18
CA ASP A 319 5.34 18.42 -17.77
C ASP A 319 5.74 19.49 -16.74
N ARG A 320 5.38 19.29 -15.47
CA ARG A 320 5.65 20.20 -14.34
C ARG A 320 6.76 19.68 -13.42
N ILE A 321 7.09 18.40 -13.51
CA ILE A 321 8.10 17.75 -12.67
C ILE A 321 9.47 18.35 -12.98
N LEU A 322 10.09 18.98 -11.98
CA LEU A 322 11.49 19.38 -12.02
C LEU A 322 12.40 18.29 -11.46
N ILE A 323 11.99 17.71 -10.33
CA ILE A 323 12.71 16.63 -9.65
C ILE A 323 11.75 15.79 -8.83
N MET A 324 12.06 14.49 -8.75
CA MET A 324 11.33 13.52 -7.93
C MET A 324 12.27 12.95 -6.88
N LYS A 325 11.80 12.85 -5.64
CA LYS A 325 12.59 12.39 -4.50
C LYS A 325 11.84 11.31 -3.74
N ARG A 326 12.56 10.28 -3.31
CA ARG A 326 12.06 9.23 -2.44
C ARG A 326 12.62 9.45 -1.04
N PRO A 327 11.78 9.79 -0.05
CA PRO A 327 12.22 9.83 1.34
C PRO A 327 12.85 8.50 1.76
N ASP A 328 13.88 8.55 2.61
CA ASP A 328 14.65 7.37 3.05
C ASP A 328 13.88 6.53 4.08
N TYR A 329 12.72 6.05 3.67
CA TYR A 329 11.84 5.24 4.49
C TYR A 329 11.92 3.78 4.07
N THR A 330 12.28 2.93 5.03
CA THR A 330 12.14 1.49 4.92
C THR A 330 11.05 1.05 5.88
N GLU A 331 10.01 0.43 5.33
CA GLU A 331 8.95 -0.20 6.12
C GLU A 331 9.54 -1.10 7.21
N PRO A 332 9.14 -0.96 8.48
CA PRO A 332 9.38 -1.97 9.49
C PRO A 332 8.66 -3.26 9.07
N GLY A 333 9.38 -4.18 8.41
CA GLY A 333 8.88 -5.49 7.98
C GLY A 333 8.65 -5.72 6.48
N SER A 334 9.05 -4.81 5.56
CA SER A 334 8.97 -5.09 4.10
C SER A 334 10.30 -5.50 3.45
N GLY A 335 11.25 -6.02 4.22
CA GLY A 335 12.49 -6.62 3.72
C GLY A 335 12.40 -8.14 3.50
N GLY A 336 11.43 -8.64 2.72
CA GLY A 336 11.25 -10.08 2.50
C GLY A 336 11.93 -10.60 1.22
N THR A 337 13.18 -11.05 1.32
CA THR A 337 13.63 -12.26 0.62
C THR A 337 13.68 -13.39 1.64
N SER A 338 13.19 -14.58 1.25
CA SER A 338 13.16 -15.79 2.06
C SER A 338 14.48 -16.07 2.79
N GLY A 339 14.44 -16.18 4.12
CA GLY A 339 15.37 -16.99 4.91
C GLY A 339 16.85 -16.55 5.02
N THR A 340 17.25 -15.40 4.50
CA THR A 340 18.67 -14.97 4.59
C THR A 340 19.02 -14.31 5.91
N TRP A 341 20.07 -14.81 6.55
CA TRP A 341 20.75 -14.17 7.66
C TRP A 341 21.63 -13.01 7.16
N VAL A 342 21.79 -11.97 7.98
CA VAL A 342 22.51 -10.74 7.63
C VAL A 342 23.33 -10.21 8.80
N THR A 343 24.19 -9.22 8.55
CA THR A 343 24.87 -8.45 9.61
C THR A 343 23.87 -7.53 10.34
N PRO A 344 24.06 -7.28 11.64
CA PRO A 344 23.12 -6.46 12.43
C PRO A 344 23.23 -4.95 12.14
N VAL A 345 24.32 -4.53 11.51
CA VAL A 345 24.65 -3.15 11.11
C VAL A 345 25.15 -3.14 9.66
N ALA A 346 25.05 -1.98 9.02
CA ALA A 346 25.53 -1.81 7.64
C ALA A 346 27.06 -1.76 7.54
N ASP A 347 27.71 -1.17 8.54
CA ASP A 347 29.16 -1.19 8.71
C ASP A 347 29.50 -2.23 9.78
N ASP A 348 30.01 -3.38 9.34
CA ASP A 348 30.22 -4.57 10.15
C ASP A 348 31.63 -4.68 10.74
N HIS A 349 32.40 -3.58 10.72
CA HIS A 349 33.70 -3.56 11.39
C HIS A 349 33.54 -3.83 12.89
N ILE A 350 34.34 -4.77 13.39
CA ILE A 350 34.31 -5.18 14.79
C ILE A 350 35.25 -4.25 15.57
N GLY A 351 34.71 -3.59 16.59
CA GLY A 351 35.47 -2.81 17.56
C GLY A 351 36.04 -3.71 18.65
N THR A 352 35.20 -4.05 19.63
CA THR A 352 35.56 -4.98 20.71
C THR A 352 35.11 -6.38 20.35
N GLY A 353 36.05 -7.34 20.37
CA GLY A 353 35.75 -8.74 20.09
C GLY A 353 35.11 -9.48 21.27
N TYR A 354 34.55 -10.66 20.96
CA TYR A 354 34.05 -11.61 21.96
C TYR A 354 35.18 -12.15 22.83
N ARG A 355 34.90 -12.36 24.12
CA ARG A 355 35.83 -12.91 25.15
C ARG A 355 37.07 -12.05 25.45
N VAL A 356 37.12 -10.79 25.01
CA VAL A 356 38.14 -9.85 25.49
C VAL A 356 38.04 -9.74 27.01
N SER A 357 39.15 -10.00 27.72
CA SER A 357 39.18 -10.01 29.18
C SER A 357 39.35 -8.61 29.76
N GLY A 358 38.67 -8.31 30.87
CA GLY A 358 38.80 -7.02 31.53
C GLY A 358 37.83 -6.82 32.70
N SER A 359 38.24 -6.03 33.69
CA SER A 359 37.47 -5.77 34.90
C SER A 359 36.26 -4.86 34.70
N MET A 360 36.14 -4.22 33.53
CA MET A 360 35.01 -3.35 33.20
C MET A 360 33.72 -4.12 32.88
N TRP A 361 33.82 -5.42 32.56
CA TRP A 361 32.67 -6.28 32.33
C TRP A 361 32.35 -7.10 33.58
N SER A 362 31.06 -7.22 33.93
CA SER A 362 30.64 -7.96 35.12
C SER A 362 31.04 -9.45 35.10
N SER A 363 31.16 -10.06 33.92
CA SER A 363 31.66 -11.44 33.76
C SER A 363 33.19 -11.56 33.84
N GLY A 364 33.92 -10.44 33.92
CA GLY A 364 35.36 -10.37 33.74
C GLY A 364 35.82 -10.48 32.27
N TYR A 365 34.87 -10.59 31.34
CA TYR A 365 35.10 -10.61 29.89
C TYR A 365 33.91 -10.06 29.12
N HIS A 366 34.14 -9.71 27.86
CA HIS A 366 33.13 -9.22 26.93
C HIS A 366 32.24 -10.35 26.39
N THR A 367 30.94 -10.30 26.69
CA THR A 367 29.94 -11.35 26.38
C THR A 367 29.40 -11.32 24.95
N GLY A 368 29.77 -10.30 24.16
CA GLY A 368 29.31 -10.11 22.80
C GLY A 368 30.40 -9.61 21.87
N VAL A 369 29.98 -8.98 20.77
CA VAL A 369 30.84 -8.17 19.91
C VAL A 369 30.27 -6.76 19.84
N ASP A 370 31.17 -5.77 19.77
CA ASP A 370 30.78 -4.37 19.63
C ASP A 370 31.01 -3.92 18.19
N PHE A 371 29.98 -3.32 17.60
CA PHE A 371 30.06 -2.63 16.32
C PHE A 371 30.07 -1.12 16.57
N PRO A 372 31.18 -0.41 16.31
CA PRO A 372 31.27 1.03 16.47
C PRO A 372 30.39 1.73 15.42
N VAL A 373 29.18 2.09 15.82
CA VAL A 373 28.23 2.82 14.97
C VAL A 373 27.70 4.03 15.71
N GLY A 374 27.60 5.16 15.02
CA GLY A 374 27.06 6.40 15.60
C GLY A 374 25.63 6.25 16.09
N THR A 375 25.18 7.11 17.00
CA THR A 375 23.77 7.13 17.45
C THR A 375 22.82 7.35 16.29
N GLY A 376 21.70 6.63 16.24
CA GLY A 376 20.66 6.77 15.22
C GLY A 376 20.86 5.90 13.99
N MET A 377 21.91 5.07 13.92
CA MET A 377 22.11 4.15 12.80
C MET A 377 21.17 2.95 12.93
N ALA A 378 20.62 2.49 11.81
CA ALA A 378 19.65 1.39 11.81
C ALA A 378 20.28 0.08 12.29
N ILE A 379 19.65 -0.56 13.29
CA ILE A 379 19.98 -1.91 13.75
C ILE A 379 18.98 -2.89 13.17
N ARG A 380 19.47 -4.01 12.65
CA ARG A 380 18.68 -5.03 11.96
C ARG A 380 18.71 -6.36 12.72
N ALA A 381 17.60 -7.09 12.67
CA ALA A 381 17.57 -8.48 13.08
C ALA A 381 18.51 -9.30 12.19
N VAL A 382 19.39 -10.11 12.79
CA VAL A 382 20.36 -10.91 12.01
C VAL A 382 19.72 -12.10 11.29
N GLY A 383 18.54 -12.53 11.71
CA GLY A 383 17.87 -13.70 11.16
C GLY A 383 16.42 -13.79 11.61
N PRO A 384 15.63 -14.71 11.03
CA PRO A 384 14.21 -14.85 11.34
C PRO A 384 14.00 -15.31 12.79
N GLY A 385 12.98 -14.75 13.44
CA GLY A 385 12.68 -15.07 14.83
C GLY A 385 11.47 -14.34 15.40
N THR A 386 11.26 -14.51 16.70
CA THR A 386 10.22 -13.81 17.47
C THR A 386 10.90 -12.94 18.53
N VAL A 387 10.57 -11.65 18.57
CA VAL A 387 11.03 -10.72 19.60
C VAL A 387 10.48 -11.18 20.95
N VAL A 388 11.36 -11.57 21.87
CA VAL A 388 10.99 -11.98 23.24
C VAL A 388 11.20 -10.87 24.26
N THR A 389 11.97 -9.84 23.93
CA THR A 389 12.12 -8.63 24.74
C THR A 389 12.33 -7.43 23.83
N ALA A 390 11.63 -6.33 24.11
CA ALA A 390 11.88 -5.02 23.52
C ALA A 390 11.57 -3.98 24.61
N GLY A 391 12.62 -3.40 25.21
CA GLY A 391 12.43 -2.53 26.38
C GLY A 391 13.72 -2.10 27.05
N TRP A 392 13.59 -1.44 28.20
CA TRP A 392 14.71 -0.92 28.98
C TRP A 392 15.32 -1.99 29.89
N ASN A 393 16.65 -2.01 29.98
CA ASN A 393 17.44 -2.74 30.94
C ASN A 393 18.51 -1.83 31.53
N VAL A 394 18.84 -2.02 32.82
CA VAL A 394 19.78 -1.13 33.53
C VAL A 394 21.18 -1.16 32.92
N ALA A 395 21.69 -2.34 32.56
CA ALA A 395 23.01 -2.48 31.96
C ALA A 395 22.98 -2.25 30.44
N TYR A 396 22.03 -2.88 29.75
CA TYR A 396 21.96 -2.86 28.29
C TYR A 396 21.25 -1.64 27.69
N GLY A 397 20.64 -0.77 28.52
CA GLY A 397 19.83 0.35 28.02
C GLY A 397 18.57 -0.13 27.29
N TYR A 398 18.16 0.56 26.23
CA TYR A 398 17.15 0.02 25.33
C TYR A 398 17.73 -1.19 24.59
N GLN A 399 17.02 -2.31 24.68
CA GLN A 399 17.44 -3.56 24.08
C GLN A 399 16.32 -4.27 23.33
N VAL A 400 16.72 -5.12 22.40
CA VAL A 400 15.89 -6.12 21.73
C VAL A 400 16.51 -7.50 21.95
N VAL A 401 15.69 -8.51 22.24
CA VAL A 401 16.09 -9.92 22.25
C VAL A 401 15.15 -10.69 21.32
N ILE A 402 15.71 -11.48 20.41
CA ILE A 402 14.96 -12.30 19.44
C ILE A 402 15.26 -13.77 19.67
N LYS A 403 14.23 -14.60 19.79
CA LYS A 403 14.34 -16.06 19.74
C LYS A 403 14.26 -16.55 18.29
N HIS A 404 15.25 -17.31 17.85
CA HIS A 404 15.35 -17.87 16.51
C HIS A 404 14.78 -19.29 16.42
N GLY A 405 14.62 -19.79 15.19
CA GLY A 405 14.04 -21.11 14.92
C GLY A 405 14.94 -22.29 15.30
N ASP A 406 16.23 -22.04 15.55
CA ASP A 406 17.23 -23.01 16.04
C ASP A 406 17.39 -22.97 17.57
N ASP A 407 16.41 -22.40 18.27
CA ASP A 407 16.36 -22.20 19.74
C ASP A 407 17.46 -21.29 20.31
N MET A 408 18.20 -20.59 19.46
CA MET A 408 19.17 -19.59 19.87
C MET A 408 18.52 -18.21 20.02
N TYR A 409 19.22 -17.30 20.68
CA TYR A 409 18.77 -15.94 20.93
C TYR A 409 19.79 -14.94 20.43
N SER A 410 19.35 -13.85 19.79
CA SER A 410 20.18 -12.68 19.54
C SER A 410 19.77 -11.51 20.42
N GLN A 411 20.75 -10.81 21.00
CA GLN A 411 20.52 -9.59 21.78
C GLN A 411 21.20 -8.39 21.12
N TYR A 412 20.50 -7.27 21.13
CA TYR A 412 20.91 -5.98 20.60
C TYR A 412 20.75 -4.94 21.69
N ALA A 413 21.84 -4.33 22.13
CA ALA A 413 21.87 -3.44 23.28
C ALA A 413 22.36 -2.03 22.93
N HIS A 414 22.25 -1.14 23.92
CA HIS A 414 22.60 0.27 23.91
C HIS A 414 21.84 1.11 22.89
N LEU A 415 20.66 0.65 22.46
CA LEU A 415 19.86 1.30 21.43
C LEU A 415 19.40 2.70 21.88
N SER A 416 19.23 3.64 20.95
CA SER A 416 18.62 4.94 21.24
C SER A 416 17.10 4.86 21.24
N SER A 417 16.53 3.97 20.42
CA SER A 417 15.10 3.77 20.26
C SER A 417 14.79 2.39 19.67
N LEU A 418 13.58 1.91 19.94
CA LEU A 418 13.07 0.60 19.51
C LEU A 418 12.12 0.78 18.33
N ALA A 419 12.21 -0.09 17.33
CA ALA A 419 11.30 -0.13 16.17
C ALA A 419 10.37 -1.36 16.19
N VAL A 420 10.47 -2.19 17.23
CA VAL A 420 9.70 -3.43 17.39
C VAL A 420 9.17 -3.58 18.82
N VAL A 421 8.20 -4.48 19.00
CA VAL A 421 7.60 -4.82 20.29
C VAL A 421 7.75 -6.31 20.61
N ALA A 422 7.67 -6.68 21.88
CA ALA A 422 7.66 -8.09 22.29
C ALA A 422 6.48 -8.85 21.65
N GLY A 423 6.72 -10.10 21.23
CA GLY A 423 5.78 -10.94 20.48
C GLY A 423 5.82 -10.75 18.97
N GLN A 424 6.49 -9.70 18.47
CA GLN A 424 6.60 -9.44 17.03
C GLN A 424 7.48 -10.48 16.34
N LYS A 425 7.02 -11.03 15.21
CA LYS A 425 7.87 -11.84 14.31
C LYS A 425 8.69 -10.92 13.41
N VAL A 426 9.95 -11.29 13.21
CA VAL A 426 10.92 -10.55 12.39
C VAL A 426 11.67 -11.52 11.49
N ASN A 427 12.15 -11.02 10.35
CA ASN A 427 13.06 -11.70 9.43
C ASN A 427 14.48 -11.12 9.55
N GLY A 428 15.46 -11.82 8.99
CA GLY A 428 16.79 -11.25 8.80
C GLY A 428 16.72 -9.97 7.96
N GLY A 429 17.32 -8.88 8.43
CA GLY A 429 17.34 -7.58 7.78
C GLY A 429 16.25 -6.60 8.25
N ASP A 430 15.24 -7.07 8.97
CA ASP A 430 14.20 -6.19 9.50
C ASP A 430 14.80 -5.20 10.52
N ARG A 431 14.46 -3.93 10.41
CA ARG A 431 14.91 -2.91 11.37
C ARG A 431 14.23 -3.13 12.72
N ILE A 432 15.02 -3.25 13.77
CA ILE A 432 14.55 -3.52 15.14
C ILE A 432 14.78 -2.36 16.10
N GLY A 433 15.60 -1.40 15.71
CA GLY A 433 15.85 -0.19 16.48
C GLY A 433 16.95 0.64 15.85
N TYR A 434 17.47 1.56 16.64
CA TYR A 434 18.53 2.45 16.25
C TYR A 434 19.65 2.40 17.28
N SER A 435 20.90 2.39 16.85
CA SER A 435 22.07 2.39 17.74
C SER A 435 22.06 3.63 18.62
N GLY A 436 22.67 3.52 19.80
CA GLY A 436 22.77 4.64 20.71
C GLY A 436 23.89 4.44 21.71
N ALA A 437 23.72 5.10 22.85
CA ALA A 437 24.63 5.00 23.99
C ALA A 437 23.82 4.95 25.30
N THR A 438 22.74 4.15 25.32
CA THR A 438 21.92 3.98 26.53
C THR A 438 22.43 2.82 27.39
N GLY A 439 22.16 2.87 28.71
CA GLY A 439 22.68 1.88 29.65
C GLY A 439 24.12 2.16 30.07
N ASN A 440 24.87 1.12 30.41
CA ASN A 440 26.24 1.23 30.88
C ASN A 440 27.24 1.15 29.71
N VAL A 441 27.60 2.30 29.15
CA VAL A 441 28.38 2.40 27.92
C VAL A 441 29.22 3.68 27.91
N SER A 442 30.42 3.61 27.31
CA SER A 442 31.35 4.77 27.20
C SER A 442 31.11 5.64 25.97
N GLY A 443 30.40 5.15 24.95
CA GLY A 443 30.10 5.89 23.73
C GLY A 443 29.26 5.08 22.74
N PRO A 444 28.72 5.71 21.67
CA PRO A 444 27.80 5.05 20.77
C PRO A 444 28.38 3.82 20.08
N HIS A 445 27.67 2.70 20.20
CA HIS A 445 27.95 1.44 19.49
C HIS A 445 26.73 0.51 19.58
N LEU A 446 26.73 -0.56 18.79
CA LEU A 446 25.86 -1.71 19.03
C LEU A 446 26.66 -2.76 19.79
N HIS A 447 26.18 -3.14 20.98
CA HIS A 447 26.61 -4.37 21.63
C HIS A 447 25.70 -5.52 21.19
N PHE A 448 26.29 -6.57 20.62
CA PHE A 448 25.58 -7.69 20.01
C PHE A 448 26.01 -9.03 20.61
N GLU A 449 25.04 -9.81 21.11
CA GLU A 449 25.28 -11.14 21.64
C GLU A 449 24.47 -12.20 20.89
N ILE A 450 25.00 -13.43 20.86
CA ILE A 450 24.22 -14.64 20.61
C ILE A 450 24.26 -15.49 21.87
N ARG A 451 23.11 -16.05 22.24
CA ARG A 451 22.94 -16.83 23.48
C ARG A 451 22.23 -18.15 23.23
N SER A 452 22.61 -19.16 24.00
CA SER A 452 21.97 -20.49 24.03
C SER A 452 20.70 -20.54 24.90
N GLY A 453 20.44 -19.47 25.65
CA GLY A 453 19.19 -19.24 26.38
C GLY A 453 18.90 -17.74 26.50
N PRO A 454 17.75 -17.33 27.06
CA PRO A 454 17.43 -15.90 27.20
C PRO A 454 18.28 -15.19 28.26
N GLU A 455 18.87 -15.96 29.18
CA GLU A 455 19.54 -15.46 30.38
C GLU A 455 20.98 -15.00 30.13
N TYR A 456 21.43 -14.04 30.94
CA TYR A 456 22.81 -13.59 30.98
C TYR A 456 23.78 -14.74 31.32
N GLY A 457 24.95 -14.77 30.67
CA GLY A 457 25.97 -15.79 30.86
C GLY A 457 25.77 -17.07 30.04
N SER A 458 24.76 -17.10 29.16
CA SER A 458 24.56 -18.18 28.19
C SER A 458 25.12 -17.85 26.80
N ASP A 459 26.00 -16.84 26.74
CA ASP A 459 26.63 -16.32 25.52
C ASP A 459 27.50 -17.35 24.80
N ILE A 460 27.46 -17.28 23.47
CA ILE A 460 28.34 -18.03 22.56
C ILE A 460 28.98 -17.05 21.56
N ASP A 461 30.00 -17.50 20.84
CA ASP A 461 30.67 -16.70 19.81
C ASP A 461 29.68 -16.20 18.73
N PRO A 462 29.38 -14.87 18.70
CA PRO A 462 28.38 -14.33 17.78
C PRO A 462 28.82 -14.42 16.32
N LEU A 463 30.12 -14.26 16.04
CA LEU A 463 30.65 -14.26 14.67
C LEU A 463 30.67 -15.67 14.10
N ARG A 464 31.04 -16.67 14.91
CA ARG A 464 30.95 -18.07 14.51
C ARG A 464 29.51 -18.46 14.19
N TYR A 465 28.56 -18.01 15.00
CA TYR A 465 27.13 -18.26 14.75
C TYR A 465 26.66 -17.63 13.44
N LEU A 466 26.94 -16.34 13.21
CA LEU A 466 26.57 -15.66 11.96
C LEU A 466 27.20 -16.32 10.73
N ARG A 467 28.48 -16.70 10.80
CA ARG A 467 29.17 -17.43 9.70
C ARG A 467 28.56 -18.79 9.42
N SER A 468 28.10 -19.51 10.46
CA SER A 468 27.43 -20.81 10.28
C SER A 468 26.11 -20.70 9.52
N HIS A 469 25.49 -19.51 9.56
CA HIS A 469 24.28 -19.17 8.82
C HIS A 469 24.56 -18.43 7.49
N GLY A 470 25.82 -18.43 7.03
CA GLY A 470 26.21 -17.92 5.71
C GLY A 470 26.48 -16.41 5.65
N VAL A 471 26.50 -15.71 6.79
CA VAL A 471 26.86 -14.29 6.86
C VAL A 471 28.38 -14.14 6.69
N LYS A 472 28.80 -13.25 5.80
CA LYS A 472 30.21 -12.88 5.63
C LYS A 472 30.54 -11.71 6.56
N ILE A 473 31.34 -11.97 7.60
CA ILE A 473 31.76 -11.04 8.65
C ILE A 473 33.02 -11.54 9.33
#